data_AF-A0ABD1Z810-F1
#
_entry.id   AF-A0ABD1Z810-F1
#
_cell.length_a   1.000
_cell.length_b   1.000
_cell.length_c   1.000
_cell.angle_alpha   90.00
_cell.angle_beta   90.00
_cell.angle_gamma   90.00
#
_symmetry.space_group_name_H-M   'P 1'
#
loop_
_entity.id
_entity.type
_entity.pdbx_description
1 polymer ?
#
loop_
_entity_poly.entity_id
_entity_poly.type
_entity_poly.pdbx_seq_one_letter_code
_entity_poly.pdbx_strand_id
1 'polypeptide(L)'
;MIQGTLTVGFMDSNHKLYNSTLEEGDVYVVPRALVHYMANLDGHKETKVIFAFSSSNPGSIRLPENLFGSKIPTKVLEKSFGVSEQVIEQLEAPYHKNTTGDYH
;
A
#
# COMPACT_ATOMS: atom_id res chain seq x y z
N MET A 1 12.30 5.97 -12.23
CA MET A 1 13.19 5.86 -11.06
C MET A 1 14.36 6.80 -11.27
N ILE A 2 14.71 7.66 -10.30
CA ILE A 2 15.72 8.72 -10.53
C ILE A 2 16.97 8.64 -9.63
N GLN A 3 16.95 7.85 -8.55
CA GLN A 3 18.14 7.58 -7.72
C GLN A 3 17.88 6.39 -6.80
N GLY A 4 18.75 5.37 -6.77
CA GLY A 4 18.66 4.24 -5.84
C GLY A 4 17.94 3.01 -6.42
N THR A 5 17.36 2.17 -5.56
CA THR A 5 16.59 0.97 -5.98
C THR A 5 15.24 0.90 -5.29
N LEU A 6 14.21 0.43 -6.01
CA LEU A 6 12.85 0.34 -5.46
C LEU A 6 12.18 -0.96 -5.90
N THR A 7 11.78 -1.80 -4.96
CA THR A 7 10.94 -2.96 -5.27
C THR A 7 9.50 -2.50 -5.41
N VAL A 8 8.90 -2.81 -6.55
CA VAL A 8 7.51 -2.45 -6.88
C VAL A 8 6.74 -3.70 -7.30
N GLY A 9 5.43 -3.69 -7.11
CA GLY A 9 4.58 -4.72 -7.68
C GLY A 9 3.10 -4.42 -7.57
N PHE A 10 2.30 -5.09 -8.40
CA PHE A 10 0.84 -5.06 -8.35
C PHE A 10 0.25 -6.45 -8.55
N MET A 11 -1.00 -6.62 -8.12
CA MET A 11 -1.76 -7.86 -8.30
C MET A 11 -2.93 -7.61 -9.25
N ASP A 12 -3.17 -8.54 -10.18
CA ASP A 12 -4.40 -8.55 -10.96
C ASP A 12 -5.57 -9.21 -10.18
N SER A 13 -6.77 -9.20 -10.78
CA SER A 13 -7.97 -9.77 -10.17
C SER A 13 -7.93 -11.30 -9.99
N ASN A 14 -6.93 -11.98 -10.55
CA ASN A 14 -6.70 -13.42 -10.39
C ASN A 14 -5.60 -13.69 -9.34
N HIS A 15 -5.23 -12.68 -8.55
CA HIS A 15 -4.15 -12.73 -7.57
C HIS A 15 -2.76 -13.00 -8.18
N LYS A 16 -2.58 -12.81 -9.48
CA LYS A 16 -1.25 -12.93 -10.09
C LYS A 16 -0.44 -11.68 -9.76
N LEU A 17 0.73 -11.92 -9.16
CA LEU A 17 1.70 -10.90 -8.82
C LEU A 17 2.56 -10.56 -10.03
N TYR A 18 2.70 -9.27 -10.31
CA TYR A 18 3.68 -8.70 -11.22
C TYR A 18 4.58 -7.81 -10.38
N ASN A 19 5.89 -8.08 -10.35
CA ASN A 19 6.83 -7.30 -9.56
C ASN A 19 8.17 -7.11 -10.28
N SER A 20 8.92 -6.11 -9.85
CA SER A 20 10.29 -5.85 -10.29
C SER A 20 11.04 -5.06 -9.22
N THR A 21 12.36 -5.16 -9.24
CA THR A 21 13.22 -4.15 -8.61
C THR A 21 13.60 -3.14 -9.69
N LEU A 22 13.31 -1.86 -9.45
CA LEU A 22 13.66 -0.77 -10.36
C LEU A 22 15.03 -0.22 -9.99
N GLU A 23 15.84 0.05 -11.01
CA GLU A 23 17.11 0.78 -10.94
C GLU A 23 16.95 2.19 -11.53
N GLU A 24 17.98 3.01 -11.43
CA GLU A 24 17.96 4.37 -12.00
C GLU A 24 17.69 4.35 -13.50
N GLY A 25 16.74 5.18 -13.95
CA GLY A 25 16.27 5.21 -15.34
C GLY A 25 15.07 4.32 -15.63
N ASP A 26 14.78 3.32 -14.78
CA ASP A 26 13.66 2.42 -15.02
C ASP A 26 12.29 3.11 -14.87
N VAL A 27 11.33 2.63 -15.66
CA VAL A 27 9.92 3.04 -15.62
C VAL A 27 9.06 1.82 -15.32
N TYR A 28 8.05 2.01 -14.46
CA TYR A 28 7.08 0.99 -14.12
C TYR A 28 5.67 1.56 -14.24
N VAL A 29 4.75 0.76 -14.79
CA VAL A 29 3.36 1.16 -15.02
C VAL A 29 2.44 0.28 -14.20
N VAL A 30 1.63 0.91 -13.35
CA VAL A 30 0.57 0.25 -12.58
C VAL A 30 -0.77 0.53 -13.26
N PRO A 31 -1.53 -0.50 -13.69
CA PRO A 31 -2.87 -0.30 -14.21
C PRO A 31 -3.81 0.33 -13.17
N ARG A 32 -4.78 1.14 -13.64
CA ARG A 32 -5.74 1.81 -12.76
C ARG A 32 -6.50 0.81 -11.89
N ALA A 33 -6.71 1.19 -10.63
CA ALA A 33 -7.53 0.48 -9.64
C ALA A 33 -6.99 -0.90 -9.18
N LEU A 34 -5.73 -1.23 -9.49
CA LEU A 34 -5.09 -2.42 -8.94
C LEU A 34 -4.34 -2.12 -7.64
N VAL A 35 -4.39 -3.08 -6.72
CA VAL A 35 -3.58 -3.07 -5.50
C VAL A 35 -2.12 -3.18 -5.90
N HIS A 36 -1.30 -2.26 -5.38
CA HIS A 36 0.13 -2.21 -5.65
C HIS A 36 0.90 -1.83 -4.39
N TYR A 37 2.18 -2.17 -4.38
CA TYR A 37 3.13 -1.82 -3.32
C TYR A 37 4.42 -1.29 -3.93
N MET A 38 5.13 -0.49 -3.13
CA MET A 38 6.45 0.03 -3.46
C MET A 38 7.25 0.10 -2.16
N ALA A 39 8.46 -0.45 -2.15
CA ALA A 39 9.29 -0.55 -0.96
C ALA A 39 10.78 -0.43 -1.31
N ASN A 40 11.50 0.39 -0.55
CA ASN A 40 12.96 0.37 -0.54
C ASN A 40 13.42 -0.75 0.40
N LEU A 41 13.71 -1.93 -0.15
CA LEU A 41 14.11 -3.10 0.64
C LEU A 41 15.61 -3.14 0.98
N ASP A 42 16.46 -2.43 0.22
CA ASP A 42 17.89 -2.26 0.57
C ASP A 42 18.02 -1.47 1.87
N GLY A 43 17.17 -0.45 2.09
CA GLY A 43 17.01 0.27 3.36
C GLY A 43 18.22 1.11 3.80
N HIS A 44 19.39 0.89 3.20
CA HIS A 44 20.65 1.58 3.51
C HIS A 44 20.91 2.77 2.60
N LYS A 45 20.28 2.81 1.42
CA LYS A 45 20.46 3.87 0.42
C LYS A 45 19.17 4.66 0.23
N GLU A 46 19.33 5.97 0.12
CA GLU A 46 18.24 6.87 -0.27
C GLU A 46 17.71 6.48 -1.66
N THR A 47 16.38 6.46 -1.79
CA THR A 47 15.66 6.09 -3.02
C THR A 47 14.72 7.22 -3.40
N LYS A 48 14.84 7.74 -4.63
CA LYS A 48 13.99 8.82 -5.17
C LYS A 48 13.27 8.36 -6.43
N VAL A 49 11.96 8.59 -6.45
CA VAL A 49 11.07 8.22 -7.55
C VAL A 49 10.08 9.36 -7.82
N ILE A 50 9.70 9.52 -9.08
CA ILE A 50 8.66 10.47 -9.51
C ILE A 50 7.44 9.65 -9.89
N PHE A 51 6.27 10.05 -9.36
CA PHE A 51 4.98 9.49 -9.72
C PHE A 51 4.25 10.44 -10.67
N ALA A 52 3.65 9.86 -11.70
CA ALA A 52 2.77 10.58 -12.62
C ALA A 52 1.45 9.82 -12.72
N PHE A 53 0.35 10.58 -12.72
CA PHE A 53 -0.99 10.03 -12.82
C PHE A 53 -1.68 10.57 -14.06
N SER A 54 -2.48 9.75 -14.73
CA SER A 54 -3.27 10.15 -15.90
C SER A 54 -4.53 10.97 -15.54
N SER A 55 -4.76 11.23 -14.26
CA SER A 55 -5.85 12.04 -13.72
C SER A 55 -5.28 13.19 -12.90
N SER A 56 -5.88 14.37 -12.99
CA SER A 56 -5.59 15.50 -12.10
C SER A 56 -6.11 15.29 -10.67
N ASN A 57 -7.01 14.31 -10.48
CA ASN A 57 -7.47 13.86 -9.18
C ASN A 57 -7.27 12.33 -9.03
N PRO A 58 -6.04 11.87 -8.84
CA PRO A 58 -5.74 10.47 -8.60
C PRO A 58 -6.00 10.18 -7.13
N GLY A 59 -7.24 9.81 -6.78
CA GLY A 59 -7.55 9.38 -5.42
C GLY A 59 -6.62 8.23 -4.98
N SER A 60 -6.30 8.17 -3.68
CA SER A 60 -5.45 7.14 -3.09
C SER A 60 -6.19 6.42 -1.96
N ILE A 61 -6.03 5.09 -1.89
CA ILE A 61 -6.57 4.24 -0.82
C ILE A 61 -5.41 3.49 -0.19
N ARG A 62 -5.13 3.76 1.08
CA ARG A 62 -4.09 3.06 1.84
C ARG A 62 -4.72 1.85 2.50
N LEU A 63 -4.56 0.67 1.90
CA LEU A 63 -5.33 -0.53 2.29
C LEU A 63 -5.32 -0.83 3.80
N PRO A 64 -4.17 -0.89 4.50
CA PRO A 64 -4.18 -1.21 5.92
C PRO A 64 -4.94 -0.18 6.75
N GLU A 65 -4.76 1.11 6.46
CA GLU A 65 -5.44 2.22 7.15
C GLU A 65 -6.94 2.22 6.85
N ASN A 66 -7.33 2.01 5.59
CA ASN A 66 -8.73 1.93 5.18
C ASN A 66 -9.47 0.68 5.71
N LEU A 67 -8.75 -0.41 5.99
CA LEU A 67 -9.35 -1.63 6.55
C LEU A 67 -9.41 -1.54 8.08
N PHE A 68 -8.27 -1.30 8.72
CA PHE A 68 -8.09 -1.43 10.17
C PHE A 68 -8.17 -0.11 10.95
N GLY A 69 -8.20 1.04 10.26
CA GLY A 69 -8.53 2.34 10.86
C GLY A 69 -9.99 2.75 10.66
N SER A 70 -10.81 1.86 10.10
CA SER A 70 -12.19 2.14 9.71
C SER A 70 -13.20 1.82 10.82
N LYS A 71 -14.49 2.01 10.53
CA LYS A 71 -15.61 1.59 11.39
C LYS A 71 -16.23 0.27 10.92
N ILE A 72 -15.50 -0.54 10.13
CA ILE A 72 -15.95 -1.90 9.81
C ILE A 72 -16.05 -2.67 11.13
N PRO A 73 -17.17 -3.34 11.44
CA PRO A 73 -17.28 -4.09 12.68
C PRO A 73 -16.21 -5.19 12.76
N THR A 74 -15.55 -5.32 13.91
CA THR A 74 -14.50 -6.33 14.16
C THR A 74 -14.91 -7.74 13.73
N LYS A 75 -16.16 -8.14 14.03
CA LYS A 75 -16.75 -9.43 13.59
C LYS A 75 -16.77 -9.66 12.08
N VAL A 76 -16.90 -8.59 11.28
CA VAL A 76 -16.83 -8.68 9.81
C VAL A 76 -15.39 -8.93 9.37
N LEU A 77 -14.42 -8.24 9.99
CA LEU A 77 -13.00 -8.44 9.71
C LEU A 77 -12.54 -9.84 10.16
N GLU A 78 -12.92 -10.30 11.35
CA GLU A 78 -12.67 -11.67 11.82
C GLU A 78 -13.10 -12.72 10.79
N LYS A 79 -14.35 -12.62 10.34
CA LYS A 79 -14.91 -13.56 9.36
C LYS A 79 -14.23 -13.46 7.99
N SER A 80 -13.85 -12.25 7.57
CA SER A 80 -13.25 -12.02 6.25
C SER A 80 -11.79 -12.49 6.20
N PHE A 81 -11.05 -12.30 7.28
CA PHE A 81 -9.65 -12.70 7.40
C PHE A 81 -9.47 -14.13 7.93
N GLY A 82 -10.51 -14.72 8.53
CA GLY A 82 -10.45 -16.07 9.08
C GLY A 82 -9.57 -16.18 10.33
N VAL A 83 -9.52 -15.12 11.13
CA VAL A 83 -8.69 -15.00 12.34
C VAL A 83 -9.52 -14.62 13.57
N SER A 84 -8.95 -14.73 14.76
CA SER A 84 -9.62 -14.35 16.01
C SER A 84 -9.75 -12.83 16.17
N GLU A 85 -10.70 -12.41 17.00
CA GLU A 85 -10.90 -11.01 17.43
C GLU A 85 -9.58 -10.37 17.88
N GLN A 86 -8.83 -11.08 18.73
CA GLN A 86 -7.54 -10.61 19.25
C GLN A 86 -6.52 -10.28 18.14
N VAL A 87 -6.52 -11.03 17.02
CA VAL A 87 -5.64 -10.73 15.89
C VAL A 87 -6.11 -9.49 15.15
N ILE A 88 -7.43 -9.29 15.00
CA ILE A 88 -7.97 -8.07 14.40
C ILE A 88 -7.64 -6.86 15.27
N GLU A 89 -7.85 -6.92 16.58
CA GLU A 89 -7.51 -5.85 17.51
C GLU A 89 -6.01 -5.47 17.42
N GLN A 90 -5.12 -6.45 17.24
CA GLN A 90 -3.69 -6.21 17.01
C GLN A 90 -3.41 -5.50 15.69
N LEU A 91 -4.14 -5.84 14.62
CA LEU A 91 -4.03 -5.18 13.31
C LEU A 91 -4.59 -3.75 13.33
N GLU A 92 -5.61 -3.50 14.15
CA GLU A 92 -6.24 -2.20 14.35
C GLU A 92 -5.44 -1.26 15.27
N ALA A 93 -4.73 -1.80 16.25
CA ALA A 93 -3.99 -1.02 17.26
C ALA A 93 -3.07 0.10 16.72
N PRO A 94 -2.33 -0.07 15.60
CA PRO A 94 -1.52 1.00 15.03
C PRO A 94 -2.34 2.19 14.50
N TYR A 95 -3.61 1.98 14.13
CA TYR A 95 -4.47 2.97 13.48
C TYR A 95 -5.45 3.65 14.44
N HIS A 96 -5.52 3.20 15.70
CA HIS A 96 -6.38 3.78 16.74
C HIS A 96 -5.82 5.09 17.35
N LYS A 97 -4.72 5.65 16.82
CA LYS A 97 -4.13 6.92 17.27
C LYS A 97 -4.58 8.11 16.41
N ASN A 98 -5.35 9.00 17.04
CA ASN A 98 -5.69 10.39 16.71
C ASN A 98 -5.66 10.82 15.23
N THR A 99 -6.85 11.02 14.68
CA THR A 99 -7.14 11.93 13.56
C THR A 99 -6.57 13.33 13.82
N THR A 100 -5.30 13.55 13.50
CA THR A 100 -4.70 14.86 13.21
C THR A 100 -3.40 14.61 12.46
N GLY A 101 -3.42 14.82 11.15
CA GLY A 101 -2.21 14.79 10.33
C GLY A 101 -2.52 14.49 8.86
N ASP A 102 -3.12 15.47 8.18
CA ASP A 102 -3.01 15.61 6.73
C ASP A 102 -1.58 15.36 6.27
N TYR A 103 -1.39 14.57 5.22
CA TYR A 103 -0.24 14.73 4.35
C TYR A 103 -0.64 14.56 2.89
N HIS A 104 -0.56 15.70 2.19
CA HIS A 104 -0.18 15.82 0.80
C HIS A 104 1.10 15.04 0.50
#